data_AF-A0A9Q0M1F5-F1
#
_entry.id   AF-A0A9Q0M1F5-F1
#
_cell.length_a   1.000
_cell.length_b   1.000
_cell.length_c   1.000
_cell.angle_alpha   90.00
_cell.angle_beta   90.00
_cell.angle_gamma   90.00
#
_symmetry.space_group_name_H-M   'P 1'
#
loop_
_entity.id
_entity.type
_entity.pdbx_description
1 polymer ?
#
loop_
_entity_poly.entity_id
_entity_poly.type
_entity_poly.pdbx_seq_one_letter_code
_entity_poly.pdbx_strand_id
1 'polypeptide(L)'
;MIRYALRRRIITLITIDRSVHTGECRLKFQTNTELIHHGVMYGLSEYPSRPNDPRVPSNPDFGKVRVQPETTHKQPTTENQQTSSRRDTISKAMKSYLERAKKHDEFMKIQQEEYDSGRRHLANMMGMNESSMTPADIDTAIEYLMPSGLFDHRARPRMRPPIQIYPTIKEAQFRSNGRPFHSMFYTGKPNFYQACFDLQELIERIREHEKEQMIIGVSEPPEEARIDRTLSLTSTWLNHLEIRRLFLEKIDQKRYETFIGALERLCEHPYSKLSQDFIGKFRKQLATSAEMMQIEPLKYDADGRPYMDAKGKRKHCIAHVTVRGNGTGLVTINGQDSILYFKNIQDREQVMTPLTFTGLLGKVDIECRTMYEEHTREWSEDSPPFDGKEPRPLGITSQSGAIRLALSLALKSFVTRETVEKMRLVGLLSYDRRQRERKKWGQEGARRKYTWKKR
;
A
#
# COMPACT_ATOMS: atom_id res chain seq x y z
N MET A 1 -27.50 7.56 -48.70
CA MET A 1 -26.82 6.59 -47.80
C MET A 1 -26.83 7.07 -46.34
N ILE A 2 -27.99 7.58 -45.87
CA ILE A 2 -28.23 8.23 -44.56
C ILE A 2 -29.51 7.64 -43.93
N ARG A 3 -29.72 6.33 -44.09
CA ARG A 3 -30.89 5.62 -43.51
C ARG A 3 -30.52 4.48 -42.56
N TYR A 4 -29.23 4.23 -42.31
CA TYR A 4 -28.77 3.12 -41.46
C TYR A 4 -28.16 3.56 -40.10
N ALA A 5 -28.05 4.86 -39.82
CA ALA A 5 -27.40 5.38 -38.61
C ALA A 5 -28.35 5.95 -37.54
N LEU A 6 -29.65 6.07 -37.82
CA LEU A 6 -30.63 6.69 -36.91
C LEU A 6 -31.42 5.69 -36.05
N ARG A 7 -31.14 4.38 -36.15
CA ARG A 7 -31.89 3.31 -35.45
C ARG A 7 -31.28 2.85 -34.12
N ARG A 8 -30.30 3.57 -33.57
CA ARG A 8 -29.59 3.17 -32.33
C ARG A 8 -29.50 4.24 -31.23
N ARG A 9 -30.25 5.34 -31.33
CA ARG A 9 -30.18 6.42 -30.32
C ARG A 9 -31.51 6.97 -29.81
N ILE A 10 -32.63 6.35 -30.17
CA ILE A 10 -33.94 6.75 -29.70
C ILE A 10 -34.67 5.47 -29.32
N ILE A 11 -34.60 5.11 -28.04
CA ILE A 11 -35.57 4.33 -27.26
C ILE A 11 -34.97 4.18 -25.84
N THR A 12 -35.81 4.45 -24.84
CA THR A 12 -35.66 4.28 -23.39
C THR A 12 -34.89 5.33 -22.57
N LEU A 13 -35.40 6.55 -22.59
CA LEU A 13 -35.81 7.24 -21.35
C LEU A 13 -37.33 7.32 -21.43
N ILE A 14 -38.05 6.80 -20.42
CA ILE A 14 -39.40 7.21 -19.96
C ILE A 14 -39.96 6.13 -19.00
N THR A 15 -40.02 6.55 -17.73
CA THR A 15 -41.04 6.32 -16.68
C THR A 15 -41.48 4.91 -16.27
N ILE A 16 -41.17 4.63 -15.01
CA ILE A 16 -42.04 4.10 -13.95
C ILE A 16 -43.53 4.40 -14.19
N ASP A 17 -44.39 3.38 -14.32
CA ASP A 17 -45.49 3.14 -13.37
C ASP A 17 -46.15 1.76 -13.54
N ARG A 18 -46.81 1.34 -12.45
CA ARG A 18 -47.46 0.06 -12.14
C ARG A 18 -48.60 -0.33 -13.09
N SER A 19 -48.73 -1.64 -13.38
CA SER A 19 -49.84 -2.51 -12.89
C SER A 19 -50.12 -3.73 -13.80
N VAL A 20 -50.02 -4.93 -13.21
CA VAL A 20 -51.07 -5.98 -13.18
C VAL A 20 -51.59 -6.55 -14.53
N HIS A 21 -51.19 -7.78 -14.92
CA HIS A 21 -51.99 -9.03 -14.85
C HIS A 21 -51.31 -10.22 -15.60
N THR A 22 -51.20 -11.34 -14.87
CA THR A 22 -51.36 -12.75 -15.28
C THR A 22 -50.57 -13.34 -16.45
N GLY A 23 -49.63 -14.22 -16.09
CA GLY A 23 -49.06 -15.25 -16.96
C GLY A 23 -48.36 -16.30 -16.11
N GLU A 24 -49.11 -17.35 -15.73
CA GLU A 24 -48.65 -18.46 -14.89
C GLU A 24 -47.44 -19.19 -15.51
N CYS A 25 -46.33 -19.22 -14.78
CA CYS A 25 -45.30 -20.23 -14.95
C CYS A 25 -44.90 -20.72 -13.55
N ARG A 26 -45.44 -21.88 -13.17
CA ARG A 26 -45.11 -22.60 -11.93
C ARG A 26 -43.63 -23.00 -11.94
N LEU A 27 -42.79 -22.19 -11.31
CA LEU A 27 -41.51 -22.63 -10.75
C LEU A 27 -41.65 -22.54 -9.23
N LYS A 28 -41.65 -23.73 -8.59
CA LYS A 28 -41.81 -23.90 -7.15
C LYS A 28 -40.70 -23.13 -6.42
N PHE A 29 -41.09 -22.13 -5.64
CA PHE A 29 -40.27 -21.57 -4.58
C PHE A 29 -39.99 -22.66 -3.54
N GLN A 30 -38.72 -23.02 -3.35
CA GLN A 30 -38.26 -23.59 -2.09
C GLN A 30 -37.64 -22.45 -1.29
N THR A 31 -38.23 -22.17 -0.15
CA THR A 31 -37.71 -21.24 0.85
C THR A 31 -36.45 -21.83 1.50
N ASN A 32 -35.49 -20.97 1.84
CA ASN A 32 -34.18 -21.30 2.41
C ASN A 32 -34.20 -21.94 3.82
N THR A 33 -35.33 -22.50 4.24
CA THR A 33 -35.52 -23.22 5.50
C THR A 33 -35.34 -24.74 5.36
N GLU A 34 -35.19 -25.29 4.15
CA GLU A 34 -35.13 -26.75 3.94
C GLU A 34 -33.74 -27.33 3.56
N LEU A 35 -32.71 -26.50 3.39
CA LEU A 35 -31.33 -26.99 3.08
C LEU A 35 -30.44 -27.17 4.31
N ILE A 36 -30.98 -27.02 5.53
CA ILE A 36 -30.22 -27.15 6.79
C ILE A 36 -30.35 -28.58 7.40
N HIS A 37 -31.15 -29.48 6.83
CA HIS A 37 -31.44 -30.78 7.48
C HIS A 37 -30.73 -32.04 6.95
N HIS A 38 -29.81 -31.95 5.98
CA HIS A 38 -29.01 -33.10 5.56
C HIS A 38 -27.51 -32.83 5.73
N GLY A 39 -26.96 -33.19 6.89
CA GLY A 39 -25.51 -33.39 7.02
C GLY A 39 -24.85 -33.04 8.35
N VAL A 40 -25.55 -32.90 9.48
CA VAL A 40 -24.90 -32.92 10.79
C VAL A 40 -25.81 -33.63 11.80
N MET A 41 -25.41 -34.83 12.19
CA MET A 41 -25.98 -35.55 13.33
C MET A 41 -25.67 -34.74 14.61
N TYR A 42 -26.65 -34.01 15.13
CA TYR A 42 -26.60 -33.55 16.52
C TYR A 42 -26.96 -34.73 17.42
N GLY A 43 -25.94 -35.34 18.03
CA GLY A 43 -26.12 -36.06 19.28
C GLY A 43 -26.27 -35.01 20.38
N LEU A 44 -27.49 -34.85 20.89
CA LEU A 44 -27.73 -34.24 22.20
C LEU A 44 -27.16 -35.22 23.25
N SER A 45 -25.97 -34.94 23.77
CA SER A 45 -25.57 -35.48 25.07
C SER A 45 -25.52 -34.33 26.06
N GLU A 46 -26.52 -34.27 26.92
CA GLU A 46 -26.45 -33.51 28.17
C GLU A 46 -25.28 -34.08 28.99
N TYR A 47 -24.19 -33.31 29.09
CA TYR A 47 -23.17 -33.57 30.09
C TYR A 47 -23.42 -32.64 31.28
N PRO A 48 -23.41 -33.14 32.52
CA PRO A 48 -23.43 -32.27 33.69
C PRO A 48 -22.12 -31.48 33.76
N SER A 49 -22.23 -30.21 34.12
CA SER A 49 -21.11 -29.28 34.34
C SER A 49 -20.06 -29.91 35.25
N ARG A 50 -18.81 -30.01 34.76
CA ARG A 50 -17.67 -30.41 35.60
C ARG A 50 -17.25 -29.24 36.50
N PRO A 51 -16.92 -29.49 37.78
CA PRO A 51 -16.33 -28.47 38.64
C PRO A 51 -14.89 -28.16 38.18
N ASN A 52 -14.49 -26.90 38.37
CA ASN A 52 -13.19 -26.32 38.01
C ASN A 52 -12.00 -27.23 38.38
N ASP A 53 -11.19 -27.57 37.38
CA ASP A 53 -9.93 -28.28 37.56
C ASP A 53 -8.78 -27.25 37.69
N PRO A 54 -8.08 -27.14 38.85
CA PRO A 54 -7.18 -26.02 39.14
C PRO A 54 -5.76 -26.20 38.55
N ARG A 55 -5.61 -26.78 37.34
CA ARG A 55 -4.29 -27.08 36.75
C ARG A 55 -4.23 -26.86 35.24
N VAL A 56 -4.40 -25.61 34.82
CA VAL A 56 -3.84 -25.16 33.53
C VAL A 56 -3.14 -23.82 33.79
N PRO A 57 -1.80 -23.79 33.90
CA PRO A 57 -1.10 -22.53 33.73
C PRO A 57 -1.23 -22.18 32.24
N SER A 58 -2.09 -21.21 31.93
CA SER A 58 -2.01 -20.49 30.66
C SER A 58 -0.61 -19.89 30.62
N ASN A 59 0.16 -20.23 29.60
CA ASN A 59 1.48 -19.66 29.39
C ASN A 59 1.30 -18.38 28.55
N PRO A 60 1.41 -17.17 29.14
CA PRO A 60 1.13 -15.91 28.44
C PRO A 60 2.19 -15.53 27.40
N ASP A 61 3.23 -16.34 27.20
CA ASP A 61 4.34 -16.06 26.29
C ASP A 61 4.34 -16.85 24.98
N PHE A 62 3.32 -17.68 24.73
CA PHE A 62 3.24 -18.43 23.47
C PHE A 62 2.75 -17.52 22.33
N GLY A 63 3.61 -17.24 21.35
CA GLY A 63 3.31 -16.39 20.19
C GLY A 63 3.94 -15.00 20.18
N LYS A 64 4.79 -14.66 21.17
CA LYS A 64 5.63 -13.45 21.07
C LYS A 64 6.87 -13.75 20.20
N VAL A 65 7.10 -12.91 19.19
CA VAL A 65 8.45 -12.77 18.60
C VAL A 65 9.32 -12.14 19.69
N ARG A 66 10.27 -12.91 20.23
CA ARG A 66 11.20 -12.39 21.22
C ARG A 66 12.18 -11.43 20.52
N VAL A 67 11.87 -10.14 20.55
CA VAL A 67 12.90 -9.10 20.40
C VAL A 67 13.72 -9.15 21.68
N GLN A 68 15.00 -9.51 21.58
CA GLN A 68 15.88 -9.59 22.73
C GLN A 68 16.24 -8.18 23.22
N PRO A 69 16.05 -7.84 24.50
CA PRO A 69 16.89 -6.85 25.15
C PRO A 69 18.07 -7.57 25.82
N GLU A 70 19.25 -6.99 25.65
CA GLU A 70 20.51 -7.39 26.27
C GLU A 70 20.36 -7.46 27.79
N THR A 71 20.37 -8.66 28.37
CA THR A 71 20.70 -8.86 29.78
C THR A 71 21.30 -10.24 30.01
N THR A 72 22.42 -10.24 30.72
CA THR A 72 23.31 -11.33 31.14
C THR A 72 22.62 -12.66 31.49
N HIS A 73 23.03 -13.72 30.78
CA HIS A 73 22.71 -15.11 31.09
C HIS A 73 23.30 -15.53 32.45
N LYS A 74 22.43 -15.86 33.41
CA LYS A 74 22.71 -16.94 34.38
C LYS A 74 21.92 -18.17 33.92
N GLN A 75 22.63 -19.25 33.63
CA GLN A 75 22.04 -20.56 33.32
C GLN A 75 21.25 -21.07 34.54
N PRO A 76 20.02 -21.58 34.39
CA PRO A 76 19.38 -22.31 35.47
C PRO A 76 20.05 -23.66 35.63
N THR A 77 20.47 -23.93 36.87
CA THR A 77 20.98 -25.20 37.38
C THR A 77 20.02 -26.35 37.08
N THR A 78 20.62 -27.45 36.65
CA THR A 78 20.03 -28.76 36.39
C THR A 78 19.33 -29.31 37.64
N GLU A 79 18.00 -29.21 37.70
CA GLU A 79 17.21 -29.97 38.65
C GLU A 79 16.93 -31.38 38.10
N ASN A 80 17.55 -32.36 38.76
CA ASN A 80 17.30 -33.78 38.56
C ASN A 80 15.87 -34.13 38.96
N GLN A 81 15.01 -34.42 37.98
CA GLN A 81 13.83 -35.24 38.19
C GLN A 81 13.99 -36.55 37.42
N GLN A 82 14.54 -37.56 38.11
CA GLN A 82 14.43 -38.95 37.70
C GLN A 82 12.97 -39.37 37.84
N THR A 83 12.21 -39.30 36.74
CA THR A 83 10.97 -40.04 36.58
C THR A 83 11.19 -41.09 35.50
N SER A 84 11.17 -42.36 35.92
CA SER A 84 11.18 -43.53 35.06
C SER A 84 9.97 -43.46 34.11
N SER A 85 10.19 -43.07 32.86
CA SER A 85 9.13 -42.99 31.85
C SER A 85 9.58 -43.74 30.60
N ARG A 86 8.67 -44.59 30.09
CA ARG A 86 8.85 -45.38 28.86
C ARG A 86 9.43 -44.49 27.78
N ARG A 87 10.55 -44.92 27.17
CA ARG A 87 11.09 -44.29 25.96
C ARG A 87 10.14 -44.62 24.82
N ASP A 88 9.02 -43.90 24.74
CA ASP A 88 8.08 -44.05 23.64
C ASP A 88 8.84 -43.77 22.34
N THR A 89 8.92 -44.80 21.50
CA THR A 89 9.67 -44.77 20.25
C THR A 89 8.99 -43.80 19.29
N ILE A 90 9.47 -42.55 19.28
CA ILE A 90 9.04 -41.53 18.34
C ILE A 90 9.15 -42.07 16.91
N SER A 91 8.12 -41.83 16.09
CA SER A 91 8.14 -42.12 14.66
C SER A 91 9.37 -41.52 13.98
N LYS A 92 9.95 -42.25 13.02
CA LYS A 92 11.11 -41.80 12.23
C LYS A 92 10.88 -40.43 11.58
N ALA A 93 9.66 -40.18 11.09
CA ALA A 93 9.28 -38.89 10.51
C ALA A 93 9.38 -37.76 11.55
N MET A 94 8.97 -38.04 12.78
CA MET A 94 8.90 -37.06 13.86
C MET A 94 10.30 -36.75 14.43
N LYS A 95 11.20 -37.75 14.49
CA LYS A 95 12.64 -37.52 14.75
C LYS A 95 13.29 -36.66 13.66
N SER A 96 13.04 -36.96 12.39
CA SER A 96 13.62 -36.21 11.26
C SER A 96 13.21 -34.74 11.25
N TYR A 97 12.00 -34.44 11.73
CA TYR A 97 11.51 -33.07 11.83
C TYR A 97 12.19 -32.30 12.98
N LEU A 98 12.39 -32.92 14.14
CA LEU A 98 13.15 -32.31 15.24
C LEU A 98 14.60 -32.04 14.87
N GLU A 99 15.24 -33.00 14.19
CA GLU A 99 16.60 -32.81 13.67
C GLU A 99 16.67 -31.66 12.66
N ARG A 100 15.66 -31.52 11.78
CA ARG A 100 15.58 -30.41 10.83
C ARG A 100 15.42 -29.07 11.53
N ALA A 101 14.59 -28.99 12.57
CA ALA A 101 14.43 -27.76 13.36
C ALA A 101 15.74 -27.36 14.04
N LYS A 102 16.39 -28.28 14.74
CA LYS A 102 17.70 -28.04 15.38
C LYS A 102 18.76 -27.57 14.39
N LYS A 103 18.87 -28.23 13.22
CA LYS A 103 19.79 -27.84 12.16
C LYS A 103 19.50 -26.43 11.63
N HIS A 104 18.23 -26.03 11.57
CA HIS A 104 17.86 -24.68 11.16
C HIS A 104 18.28 -23.65 12.20
N ASP A 105 18.07 -23.92 13.49
CA ASP A 105 18.45 -23.02 14.58
C ASP A 105 19.98 -22.85 14.64
N GLU A 106 20.73 -23.95 14.51
CA GLU A 106 22.19 -23.95 14.41
C GLU A 106 22.67 -23.17 13.17
N PHE A 107 22.04 -23.39 12.02
CA PHE A 107 22.33 -22.65 10.79
C PHE A 107 22.10 -21.15 10.96
N MET A 108 20.97 -20.74 11.53
CA MET A 108 20.66 -19.32 11.76
C MET A 108 21.66 -18.67 12.71
N LYS A 109 22.12 -19.40 13.74
CA LYS A 109 23.16 -18.93 14.65
C LYS A 109 24.49 -18.70 13.94
N ILE A 110 24.93 -19.66 13.12
CA ILE A 110 26.16 -19.52 12.33
C ILE A 110 26.06 -18.32 11.39
N GLN A 111 24.93 -18.15 10.68
CA GLN A 111 24.74 -17.02 9.78
C GLN A 111 24.74 -15.66 10.50
N GLN A 112 24.28 -15.62 11.75
CA GLN A 112 24.33 -14.41 12.58
C GLN A 112 25.77 -14.06 12.95
N GLU A 113 26.55 -15.06 13.39
CA GLU A 113 27.98 -14.88 13.72
C GLU A 113 28.81 -14.45 12.50
N GLU A 114 28.52 -15.02 11.33
CA GLU A 114 29.12 -14.61 10.05
C GLU A 114 28.74 -13.16 9.67
N TYR A 115 27.47 -12.78 9.83
CA TYR A 115 27.01 -11.41 9.58
C TYR A 115 27.71 -10.40 10.51
N ASP A 116 27.79 -10.69 11.81
CA ASP A 116 28.42 -9.80 12.79
C ASP A 116 29.94 -9.67 12.52
N SER A 117 30.60 -10.78 12.17
CA SER A 117 32.00 -10.78 11.76
C SER A 117 32.20 -10.00 10.45
N GLY A 118 31.33 -10.20 9.46
CA GLY A 118 31.36 -9.46 8.20
C GLY A 118 31.15 -7.96 8.40
N ARG A 119 30.29 -7.57 9.35
CA ARG A 119 30.01 -6.15 9.67
C ARG A 119 31.25 -5.47 10.23
N ARG A 120 32.00 -6.15 11.10
CA ARG A 120 33.29 -5.65 11.62
C ARG A 120 34.32 -5.44 10.51
N HIS A 121 34.45 -6.42 9.61
CA HIS A 121 35.36 -6.31 8.48
C HIS A 121 34.98 -5.17 7.55
N LEU A 122 33.69 -5.00 7.26
CA LEU A 122 33.19 -3.92 6.43
C LEU A 122 33.45 -2.55 7.07
N ALA A 123 33.22 -2.42 8.37
CA ALA A 123 33.53 -1.20 9.11
C ALA A 123 35.02 -0.86 9.03
N ASN A 124 35.91 -1.86 9.21
CA ASN A 124 37.35 -1.68 9.08
C ASN A 124 37.76 -1.23 7.66
N MET A 125 37.20 -1.86 6.62
CA MET A 125 37.47 -1.49 5.21
C MET A 125 37.05 -0.06 4.88
N MET A 126 35.93 0.40 5.46
CA MET A 126 35.41 1.75 5.24
C MET A 126 36.00 2.79 6.21
N GLY A 127 36.87 2.38 7.15
CA GLY A 127 37.43 3.26 8.18
C GLY A 127 36.39 3.80 9.17
N MET A 128 35.30 3.06 9.40
CA MET A 128 34.21 3.42 10.33
C MET A 128 34.27 2.57 11.61
N ASN A 129 33.68 3.06 12.69
CA ASN A 129 33.51 2.27 13.91
C ASN A 129 32.31 1.32 13.79
N GLU A 130 32.43 0.09 14.31
CA GLU A 130 31.37 -0.94 14.27
C GLU A 130 30.05 -0.45 14.87
N SER A 131 30.14 0.24 16.01
CA SER A 131 28.98 0.73 16.78
C SER A 131 28.23 1.85 16.07
N SER A 132 28.93 2.69 15.30
CA SER A 132 28.32 3.79 14.55
C SER A 132 27.66 3.36 13.24
N MET A 133 27.97 2.16 12.74
CA MET A 133 27.56 1.73 11.41
C MET A 133 26.07 1.40 11.35
N THR A 134 25.29 2.17 10.59
CA THR A 134 23.87 1.93 10.39
C THR A 134 23.62 0.96 9.21
N PRO A 135 22.42 0.34 9.11
CA PRO A 135 22.09 -0.51 7.96
C PRO A 135 22.15 0.20 6.60
N ALA A 136 21.91 1.53 6.57
CA ALA A 136 22.02 2.32 5.36
C ALA A 136 23.47 2.47 4.92
N ASP A 137 24.39 2.68 5.86
CA ASP A 137 25.83 2.78 5.59
C ASP A 137 26.38 1.45 5.03
N ILE A 138 25.86 0.31 5.51
CA ILE A 138 26.19 -1.01 4.97
C ILE A 138 25.75 -1.13 3.50
N ASP A 139 24.50 -0.75 3.20
CA ASP A 139 23.99 -0.81 1.82
C ASP A 139 24.82 0.11 0.89
N THR A 140 25.20 1.32 1.34
CA THR A 140 26.07 2.24 0.58
C THR A 140 27.48 1.70 0.39
N ALA A 141 28.08 1.12 1.44
CA ALA A 141 29.42 0.53 1.35
C ALA A 141 29.44 -0.64 0.35
N ILE A 142 28.40 -1.47 0.32
CA ILE A 142 28.28 -2.59 -0.62
C ILE A 142 28.07 -2.10 -2.04
N GLU A 143 27.25 -1.06 -2.24
CA GLU A 143 27.07 -0.47 -3.56
C GLU A 143 28.38 0.10 -4.12
N TYR A 144 29.24 0.65 -3.25
CA TYR A 144 30.58 1.12 -3.62
C TYR A 144 31.56 -0.04 -3.91
N LEU A 145 31.65 -1.03 -3.02
CA LEU A 145 32.60 -2.15 -3.15
C LEU A 145 32.22 -3.13 -4.27
N MET A 146 30.92 -3.34 -4.48
CA MET A 146 30.36 -4.30 -5.44
C MET A 146 29.30 -3.63 -6.32
N PRO A 147 29.70 -2.69 -7.19
CA PRO A 147 28.76 -1.94 -8.02
C PRO A 147 28.04 -2.87 -9.00
N SER A 148 26.72 -2.91 -8.91
CA SER A 148 25.87 -3.74 -9.78
C SER A 148 24.88 -2.88 -10.55
N GLY A 149 25.00 -2.89 -11.88
CA GLY A 149 24.07 -2.21 -12.80
C GLY A 149 22.75 -2.94 -13.04
N LEU A 150 22.42 -3.98 -12.26
CA LEU A 150 21.18 -4.73 -12.42
C LEU A 150 19.95 -3.86 -12.09
N PHE A 151 18.94 -3.90 -12.94
CA PHE A 151 17.71 -3.12 -12.74
C PHE A 151 16.88 -3.62 -11.55
N ASP A 152 16.85 -4.93 -11.30
CA ASP A 152 16.17 -5.48 -10.13
C ASP A 152 17.05 -5.35 -8.89
N HIS A 153 16.66 -4.46 -7.97
CA HIS A 153 17.38 -4.23 -6.71
C HIS A 153 17.48 -5.49 -5.84
N ARG A 154 16.57 -6.47 -5.98
CA ARG A 154 16.62 -7.70 -5.17
C ARG A 154 17.71 -8.67 -5.61
N ALA A 155 18.17 -8.55 -6.86
CA ALA A 155 19.23 -9.37 -7.44
C ALA A 155 20.63 -8.75 -7.25
N ARG A 156 20.70 -7.52 -6.74
CA ARG A 156 21.98 -6.87 -6.43
C ARG A 156 22.64 -7.49 -5.19
N PRO A 157 23.96 -7.39 -5.06
CA PRO A 157 24.66 -7.74 -3.83
C PRO A 157 24.09 -6.95 -2.66
N ARG A 158 23.86 -7.63 -1.52
CA ARG A 158 23.37 -7.02 -0.28
C ARG A 158 23.77 -7.87 0.91
N MET A 159 24.08 -7.21 2.02
CA MET A 159 24.40 -7.83 3.29
C MET A 159 23.39 -7.34 4.30
N ARG A 160 22.55 -8.25 4.81
CA ARG A 160 21.50 -7.93 5.79
C ARG A 160 21.48 -8.99 6.89
N PRO A 161 20.88 -8.67 8.05
CA PRO A 161 20.71 -9.65 9.10
C PRO A 161 20.00 -10.90 8.59
N PRO A 162 20.42 -12.12 8.98
CA PRO A 162 19.85 -13.39 8.51
C PRO A 162 18.32 -13.46 8.61
N ILE A 163 17.74 -12.89 9.68
CA ILE A 163 16.29 -12.84 9.92
C ILE A 163 15.53 -12.13 8.78
N GLN A 164 16.15 -11.18 8.10
CA GLN A 164 15.54 -10.46 6.98
C GLN A 164 15.73 -11.18 5.63
N ILE A 165 16.73 -12.05 5.52
CA ILE A 165 17.08 -12.76 4.29
C ILE A 165 16.33 -14.10 4.21
N TYR A 166 16.44 -14.89 5.27
CA TYR A 166 15.86 -16.22 5.33
C TYR A 166 14.38 -16.16 5.73
N PRO A 167 13.52 -17.02 5.14
CA PRO A 167 12.14 -17.09 5.56
C PRO A 167 12.05 -17.61 6.99
N THR A 168 11.21 -17.00 7.80
CA THR A 168 10.87 -17.49 9.14
C THR A 168 10.16 -18.84 9.03
N ILE A 169 10.71 -19.86 9.67
CA ILE A 169 10.14 -21.21 9.73
C ILE A 169 9.49 -21.39 11.11
N LYS A 170 8.44 -22.19 11.17
CA LYS A 170 7.84 -22.57 12.45
C LYS A 170 8.81 -23.41 13.29
N GLU A 171 8.88 -23.09 14.57
CA GLU A 171 9.55 -23.91 15.57
C GLU A 171 8.92 -25.31 15.66
N ALA A 172 9.64 -26.21 16.32
CA ALA A 172 9.16 -27.57 16.52
C ALA A 172 7.85 -27.56 17.32
N GLN A 173 6.80 -28.20 16.78
CA GLN A 173 5.45 -28.16 17.37
C GLN A 173 5.19 -29.25 18.43
N PHE A 174 6.17 -30.11 18.70
CA PHE A 174 6.04 -31.23 19.63
C PHE A 174 7.34 -31.47 20.40
N ARG A 175 7.22 -32.06 21.58
CA ARG A 175 8.33 -32.42 22.46
C ARG A 175 9.08 -33.65 21.97
N SER A 176 10.22 -33.94 22.60
CA SER A 176 10.96 -35.19 22.40
C SER A 176 10.17 -36.46 22.74
N ASN A 177 9.05 -36.39 23.46
CA ASN A 177 8.16 -37.54 23.67
C ASN A 177 7.06 -37.67 22.59
N GLY A 178 7.05 -36.79 21.59
CA GLY A 178 6.04 -36.77 20.53
C GLY A 178 4.73 -36.07 20.89
N ARG A 179 4.59 -35.54 22.12
CA ARG A 179 3.42 -34.78 22.54
C ARG A 179 3.45 -33.37 21.93
N PRO A 180 2.42 -32.93 21.20
CA PRO A 180 2.33 -31.55 20.72
C PRO A 180 2.33 -30.52 21.85
N PHE A 181 2.88 -29.33 21.60
CA PHE A 181 2.83 -28.20 22.54
C PHE A 181 1.44 -27.57 22.59
N HIS A 182 0.73 -27.56 21.47
CA HIS A 182 -0.55 -26.88 21.30
C HIS A 182 -1.70 -27.87 21.19
N SER A 183 -2.85 -27.57 21.80
CA SER A 183 -4.07 -28.40 21.77
C SER A 183 -4.61 -28.56 20.34
N MET A 184 -4.72 -27.45 19.60
CA MET A 184 -5.18 -27.40 18.20
C MET A 184 -4.17 -27.94 17.17
N PHE A 185 -3.10 -28.63 17.58
CA PHE A 185 -2.09 -29.15 16.65
C PHE A 185 -2.68 -30.03 15.54
N TYR A 186 -3.64 -30.91 15.88
CA TYR A 186 -4.25 -31.86 14.94
C TYR A 186 -5.18 -31.23 13.91
N THR A 187 -5.47 -29.93 14.03
CA THR A 187 -6.20 -29.17 12.99
C THR A 187 -5.33 -28.86 11.76
N GLY A 188 -3.99 -29.02 11.89
CA GLY A 188 -2.99 -28.67 10.88
C GLY A 188 -2.67 -27.18 10.78
N LYS A 189 -3.53 -26.30 11.32
CA LYS A 189 -3.35 -24.83 11.33
C LYS A 189 -3.54 -24.26 12.74
N PRO A 190 -2.71 -24.68 13.72
CA PRO A 190 -2.93 -24.35 15.13
C PRO A 190 -2.97 -22.85 15.39
N ASN A 191 -2.11 -22.05 14.76
CA ASN A 191 -2.03 -20.62 15.05
C ASN A 191 -3.27 -19.86 14.56
N PHE A 192 -3.75 -20.20 13.35
CA PHE A 192 -4.96 -19.60 12.80
C PHE A 192 -6.20 -19.96 13.64
N TYR A 193 -6.37 -21.24 13.97
CA TYR A 193 -7.54 -21.66 14.76
C TYR A 193 -7.48 -21.20 16.21
N GLN A 194 -6.29 -21.04 16.78
CA GLN A 194 -6.14 -20.39 18.09
C GLN A 194 -6.62 -18.94 18.03
N ALA A 195 -6.22 -18.17 17.01
CA ALA A 195 -6.74 -16.80 16.85
C ALA A 195 -8.26 -16.75 16.64
N CYS A 196 -8.84 -17.71 15.92
CA CYS A 196 -10.30 -17.84 15.81
C CYS A 196 -10.96 -18.15 17.16
N PHE A 197 -10.33 -19.01 17.97
CA PHE A 197 -10.83 -19.36 19.30
C PHE A 197 -10.75 -18.18 20.25
N ASP A 198 -9.59 -17.51 20.32
CA ASP A 198 -9.39 -16.30 21.13
C ASP A 198 -10.39 -15.21 20.75
N LEU A 199 -10.67 -15.05 19.44
CA LEU A 199 -11.68 -14.12 18.94
C LEU A 199 -13.08 -14.47 19.47
N GLN A 200 -13.47 -15.74 19.39
CA GLN A 200 -14.78 -16.19 19.86
C GLN A 200 -14.91 -16.03 21.38
N GLU A 201 -13.87 -16.37 22.15
CA GLU A 201 -13.83 -16.20 23.60
C GLU A 201 -13.97 -14.72 23.98
N LEU A 202 -13.31 -13.81 23.26
CA LEU A 202 -13.46 -12.36 23.48
C LEU A 202 -14.88 -11.88 23.18
N ILE A 203 -15.52 -12.39 22.11
CA ILE A 203 -16.91 -12.06 21.80
C ILE A 203 -17.84 -12.53 22.93
N GLU A 204 -17.63 -13.73 23.45
CA GLU A 204 -18.42 -14.28 24.55
C GLU A 204 -18.24 -13.47 25.84
N ARG A 205 -17.00 -13.14 26.21
CA ARG A 205 -16.70 -12.27 27.37
C ARG A 205 -17.36 -10.89 27.25
N ILE A 206 -17.35 -10.30 26.05
CA ILE A 206 -18.02 -9.00 25.80
C ILE A 206 -19.54 -9.12 25.98
N ARG A 207 -20.14 -10.21 25.51
CA ARG A 207 -21.59 -10.47 25.68
C ARG A 207 -21.97 -10.74 27.13
N GLU A 208 -21.12 -11.43 27.88
CA GLU A 208 -21.32 -11.63 29.32
C GLU A 208 -21.26 -10.30 30.06
N HIS A 209 -20.24 -9.48 29.78
CA HIS A 209 -20.14 -8.15 30.36
C HIS A 209 -21.35 -7.27 30.00
N GLU A 210 -21.82 -7.32 28.75
CA GLU A 210 -23.04 -6.61 28.33
C GLU A 210 -24.26 -7.04 29.15
N LYS A 211 -24.44 -8.34 29.40
CA LYS A 211 -25.53 -8.86 30.26
C LYS A 211 -25.39 -8.36 31.70
N GLU A 212 -24.19 -8.34 32.26
CA GLU A 212 -23.94 -7.83 33.61
C GLU A 212 -24.30 -6.35 33.72
N GLN A 213 -23.91 -5.53 32.74
CA GLN A 213 -24.26 -4.11 32.70
C GLN A 213 -25.78 -3.89 32.57
N MET A 214 -26.47 -4.71 31.79
CA MET A 214 -27.93 -4.67 31.70
C MET A 214 -28.60 -5.01 33.04
N ILE A 215 -28.08 -5.99 33.78
CA ILE A 215 -28.60 -6.35 35.13
C ILE A 215 -28.40 -5.20 36.13
N ILE A 216 -27.28 -4.47 36.02
CA ILE A 216 -26.98 -3.29 36.84
C ILE A 216 -27.90 -2.09 36.48
N GLY A 217 -28.64 -2.17 35.37
CA GLY A 217 -29.58 -1.15 34.92
C GLY A 217 -29.04 -0.17 33.89
N VAL A 218 -27.85 -0.46 33.32
CA VAL A 218 -27.29 0.33 32.20
C VAL A 218 -27.96 -0.12 30.90
N SER A 219 -28.97 0.63 30.45
CA SER A 219 -29.71 0.32 29.23
C SER A 219 -28.93 0.68 27.95
N GLU A 220 -28.13 1.75 28.00
CA GLU A 220 -27.33 2.20 26.87
C GLU A 220 -25.86 2.31 27.29
N PRO A 221 -24.94 1.61 26.59
CA PRO A 221 -23.52 1.68 26.90
C PRO A 221 -22.96 3.08 26.61
N PRO A 222 -22.02 3.58 27.43
CA PRO A 222 -21.36 4.85 27.16
C PRO A 222 -20.57 4.78 25.85
N GLU A 223 -20.55 5.88 25.08
CA GLU A 223 -19.91 5.92 23.75
C GLU A 223 -18.41 5.56 23.80
N GLU A 224 -17.74 5.84 24.91
CA GLU A 224 -16.33 5.53 25.18
C GLU A 224 -16.03 4.02 25.26
N ALA A 225 -17.05 3.20 25.56
CA ALA A 225 -16.92 1.74 25.61
C ALA A 225 -16.80 1.10 24.22
N ARG A 226 -17.08 1.87 23.17
CA ARG A 226 -16.94 1.43 21.79
C ARG A 226 -15.61 1.87 21.22
N ILE A 227 -15.04 1.04 20.35
CA ILE A 227 -13.87 1.42 19.55
C ILE A 227 -14.24 2.59 18.63
N ASP A 228 -13.40 3.63 18.62
CA ASP A 228 -13.60 4.83 17.80
C ASP A 228 -13.86 4.47 16.35
N ARG A 229 -15.02 4.87 15.81
CA ARG A 229 -15.38 4.59 14.40
C ARG A 229 -14.39 5.23 13.40
N THR A 230 -13.65 6.25 13.84
CA THR A 230 -12.59 6.91 13.08
C THR A 230 -11.40 6.00 12.77
N LEU A 231 -11.22 4.90 13.53
CA LEU A 231 -10.18 3.90 13.26
C LEU A 231 -10.32 3.24 11.89
N SER A 232 -11.54 3.16 11.32
CA SER A 232 -11.75 2.64 9.96
C SER A 232 -11.13 3.56 8.89
N LEU A 233 -11.06 4.86 9.16
CA LEU A 233 -10.49 5.85 8.22
C LEU A 233 -8.96 5.88 8.27
N THR A 234 -8.38 5.59 9.43
CA THR A 234 -6.93 5.70 9.70
C THR A 234 -6.19 4.37 9.64
N SER A 235 -6.90 3.23 9.63
CA SER A 235 -6.28 1.90 9.66
C SER A 235 -7.03 0.89 8.79
N THR A 236 -6.28 -0.06 8.22
CA THR A 236 -6.80 -1.17 7.43
C THR A 236 -6.48 -2.49 8.10
N TRP A 237 -7.32 -3.50 7.85
CA TRP A 237 -6.99 -4.89 8.17
C TRP A 237 -5.75 -5.37 7.42
N LEU A 238 -5.00 -6.29 8.04
CA LEU A 238 -3.88 -6.96 7.39
C LEU A 238 -4.35 -7.75 6.17
N ASN A 239 -3.61 -7.65 5.07
CA ASN A 239 -3.91 -8.38 3.84
C ASN A 239 -3.74 -9.90 4.03
N HIS A 240 -4.36 -10.70 3.15
CA HIS A 240 -4.25 -12.16 3.17
C HIS A 240 -2.79 -12.68 3.23
N LEU A 241 -1.89 -12.06 2.47
CA LEU A 241 -0.45 -12.41 2.49
C LEU A 241 0.23 -12.04 3.80
N GLU A 242 -0.16 -10.92 4.41
CA GLU A 242 0.38 -10.46 5.69
C GLU A 242 -0.08 -11.39 6.82
N ILE A 243 -1.37 -11.79 6.84
CA ILE A 243 -1.91 -12.77 7.79
C ILE A 243 -1.21 -14.13 7.66
N ARG A 244 -0.93 -14.58 6.43
CA ARG A 244 -0.18 -15.83 6.20
C ARG A 244 1.25 -15.76 6.71
N ARG A 245 1.90 -14.59 6.60
CA ARG A 245 3.24 -14.37 7.17
C ARG A 245 3.18 -14.30 8.69
N LEU A 246 2.16 -13.67 9.26
CA LEU A 246 1.97 -13.57 10.71
C LEU A 246 1.78 -14.93 11.36
N PHE A 247 0.92 -15.79 10.80
CA PHE A 247 0.66 -17.12 11.36
C PHE A 247 1.67 -18.19 10.91
N LEU A 248 2.49 -17.90 9.90
CA LEU A 248 3.37 -18.87 9.22
C LEU A 248 2.61 -20.09 8.66
N GLU A 249 1.37 -19.88 8.25
CA GLU A 249 0.45 -20.91 7.79
C GLU A 249 -0.13 -20.60 6.42
N LYS A 250 -0.43 -21.65 5.65
CA LYS A 250 -1.17 -21.50 4.39
C LYS A 250 -2.65 -21.40 4.70
N ILE A 251 -3.21 -20.21 4.55
CA ILE A 251 -4.64 -19.93 4.75
C ILE A 251 -5.28 -19.80 3.37
N ASP A 252 -6.52 -20.25 3.25
CA ASP A 252 -7.31 -20.12 2.02
C ASP A 252 -8.05 -18.79 2.04
N GLN A 253 -8.31 -18.22 0.87
CA GLN A 253 -8.97 -16.91 0.75
C GLN A 253 -10.34 -16.87 1.46
N LYS A 254 -11.16 -17.92 1.30
CA LYS A 254 -12.45 -18.05 1.98
C LYS A 254 -12.35 -17.99 3.51
N ARG A 255 -11.33 -18.63 4.08
CA ARG A 255 -11.12 -18.64 5.55
C ARG A 255 -10.66 -17.28 6.06
N TYR A 256 -9.86 -16.59 5.27
CA TYR A 256 -9.46 -15.22 5.55
C TYR A 256 -10.68 -14.29 5.57
N GLU A 257 -11.56 -14.38 4.58
CA GLU A 257 -12.79 -13.58 4.52
C GLU A 257 -13.72 -13.84 5.72
N THR A 258 -13.90 -15.11 6.10
CA THR A 258 -14.68 -15.45 7.31
C THR A 258 -14.04 -14.90 8.59
N PHE A 259 -12.71 -14.88 8.67
CA PHE A 259 -11.99 -14.37 9.83
C PHE A 259 -12.11 -12.84 9.94
N ILE A 260 -11.97 -12.12 8.82
CA ILE A 260 -12.18 -10.66 8.79
C ILE A 260 -13.63 -10.32 9.13
N GLY A 261 -14.62 -11.04 8.59
CA GLY A 261 -16.03 -10.81 8.93
C GLY A 261 -16.33 -11.02 10.42
N ALA A 262 -15.65 -11.98 11.06
CA ALA A 262 -15.77 -12.17 12.51
C ALA A 262 -15.10 -11.04 13.32
N LEU A 263 -13.97 -10.51 12.85
CA LEU A 263 -13.32 -9.33 13.45
C LEU A 263 -14.15 -8.05 13.27
N GLU A 264 -14.81 -7.88 12.14
CA GLU A 264 -15.75 -6.77 11.90
C GLU A 264 -16.94 -6.86 12.86
N ARG A 265 -17.50 -8.06 13.03
CA ARG A 265 -18.55 -8.30 14.03
C ARG A 265 -18.11 -7.97 15.45
N LEU A 266 -16.86 -8.26 15.81
CA LEU A 266 -16.29 -7.86 17.10
C LEU A 266 -16.22 -6.33 17.24
N CYS A 267 -15.88 -5.60 16.16
CA CYS A 267 -15.86 -4.13 16.16
C CYS A 267 -17.26 -3.51 16.27
N GLU A 268 -18.30 -4.20 15.81
CA GLU A 268 -19.68 -3.75 15.89
C GLU A 268 -20.27 -3.84 17.31
N HIS A 269 -19.70 -4.69 18.18
CA HIS A 269 -20.19 -4.85 19.54
C HIS A 269 -20.10 -3.54 20.36
N PRO A 270 -21.06 -3.28 21.27
CA PRO A 270 -21.10 -2.03 22.02
C PRO A 270 -19.89 -1.82 22.93
N TYR A 271 -19.43 -2.87 23.64
CA TYR A 271 -18.25 -2.84 24.52
C TYR A 271 -16.97 -3.31 23.81
N SER A 272 -16.82 -3.01 22.52
CA SER A 272 -15.69 -3.48 21.70
C SER A 272 -14.33 -3.00 22.21
N LYS A 273 -14.26 -1.91 23.00
CA LYS A 273 -13.01 -1.34 23.53
C LYS A 273 -12.17 -2.34 24.31
N LEU A 274 -12.81 -3.26 25.03
CA LEU A 274 -12.13 -4.34 25.77
C LEU A 274 -11.26 -5.23 24.87
N SER A 275 -11.57 -5.30 23.57
CA SER A 275 -10.85 -6.12 22.59
C SER A 275 -9.88 -5.32 21.71
N GLN A 276 -9.61 -4.05 22.04
CA GLN A 276 -8.77 -3.18 21.23
C GLN A 276 -7.36 -3.75 21.01
N ASP A 277 -6.75 -4.33 22.03
CA ASP A 277 -5.40 -4.91 21.93
C ASP A 277 -5.34 -6.09 20.97
N PHE A 278 -6.42 -6.90 20.94
CA PHE A 278 -6.53 -8.03 20.02
C PHE A 278 -6.73 -7.54 18.58
N ILE A 279 -7.62 -6.58 18.37
CA ILE A 279 -7.88 -5.98 17.05
C ILE A 279 -6.63 -5.27 16.52
N GLY A 280 -5.89 -4.59 17.39
CA GLY A 280 -4.65 -3.88 17.05
C GLY A 280 -3.59 -4.78 16.41
N LYS A 281 -3.51 -6.06 16.80
CA LYS A 281 -2.58 -7.04 16.20
C LYS A 281 -2.87 -7.30 14.72
N PHE A 282 -4.12 -7.13 14.29
CA PHE A 282 -4.57 -7.41 12.93
C PHE A 282 -4.83 -6.14 12.10
N ARG A 283 -4.50 -4.97 12.63
CA ARG A 283 -4.64 -3.69 11.94
C ARG A 283 -3.28 -3.06 11.63
N LYS A 284 -3.24 -2.35 10.52
CA LYS A 284 -2.11 -1.54 10.07
C LYS A 284 -2.57 -0.12 9.87
N GLN A 285 -1.81 0.84 10.39
CA GLN A 285 -2.09 2.25 10.14
C GLN A 285 -1.89 2.58 8.66
N LEU A 286 -2.88 3.24 8.07
CA LEU A 286 -2.78 3.86 6.77
C LEU A 286 -2.05 5.19 6.95
N ALA A 287 -0.93 5.37 6.25
CA ALA A 287 -0.36 6.69 6.10
C ALA A 287 -1.32 7.52 5.24
N THR A 288 -2.13 8.38 5.87
CA THR A 288 -2.97 9.33 5.15
C THR A 288 -2.06 10.31 4.43
N SER A 289 -1.76 10.00 3.17
CA SER A 289 -1.07 10.91 2.26
C SER A 289 -2.10 11.93 1.76
N ALA A 290 -2.74 12.66 2.68
CA ALA A 290 -3.35 13.93 2.33
C ALA A 290 -2.17 14.87 2.06
N GLU A 291 -1.55 14.71 0.90
CA GLU A 291 -0.55 15.63 0.39
C GLU A 291 -1.27 16.95 0.16
N MET A 292 -1.39 17.73 1.24
CA MET A 292 -1.68 19.14 1.11
C MET A 292 -0.49 19.68 0.33
N MET A 293 -0.75 20.06 -0.92
CA MET A 293 0.28 20.59 -1.81
C MET A 293 0.97 21.75 -1.08
N GLN A 294 2.26 21.60 -0.78
CA GLN A 294 3.02 22.66 -0.12
C GLN A 294 3.10 23.86 -1.08
N ILE A 295 2.51 24.98 -0.67
CA ILE A 295 2.54 26.23 -1.42
C ILE A 295 3.85 26.93 -1.04
N GLU A 296 4.74 27.09 -2.01
CA GLU A 296 5.96 27.86 -1.83
C GLU A 296 5.63 29.34 -1.60
N PRO A 297 6.27 30.01 -0.62
CA PRO A 297 6.06 31.43 -0.39
C PRO A 297 6.57 32.27 -1.57
N LEU A 298 5.92 33.41 -1.80
CA LEU A 298 6.31 34.35 -2.86
C LEU A 298 7.73 34.90 -2.62
N LYS A 299 8.50 35.05 -3.70
CA LYS A 299 9.78 35.76 -3.69
C LYS A 299 9.55 37.24 -3.98
N TYR A 300 10.52 38.09 -3.69
CA TYR A 300 10.44 39.54 -3.95
C TYR A 300 11.63 40.00 -4.78
N ASP A 301 11.38 40.72 -5.86
CA ASP A 301 12.41 41.32 -6.72
C ASP A 301 13.09 42.51 -6.02
N ALA A 302 14.18 43.03 -6.60
CA ALA A 302 14.86 44.24 -6.10
C ALA A 302 13.93 45.45 -5.98
N ASP A 303 12.91 45.53 -6.83
CA ASP A 303 11.86 46.56 -6.82
C ASP A 303 10.75 46.28 -5.79
N GLY A 304 10.89 45.23 -4.97
CA GLY A 304 9.89 44.82 -3.96
C GLY A 304 8.64 44.17 -4.54
N ARG A 305 8.62 43.82 -5.83
CA ARG A 305 7.46 43.16 -6.47
C ARG A 305 7.44 41.67 -6.14
N PRO A 306 6.29 41.10 -5.72
CA PRO A 306 6.19 39.68 -5.47
C PRO A 306 6.26 38.90 -6.80
N TYR A 307 7.09 37.87 -6.87
CA TYR A 307 7.20 37.01 -8.03
C TYR A 307 7.31 35.54 -7.64
N MET A 308 6.98 34.66 -8.59
CA MET A 308 7.14 33.22 -8.46
C MET A 308 7.60 32.61 -9.77
N ASP A 309 8.55 31.69 -9.67
CA ASP A 309 9.06 30.92 -10.80
C ASP A 309 8.48 29.52 -10.75
N ALA A 310 8.03 29.02 -11.90
CA ALA A 310 7.59 27.64 -12.03
C ALA A 310 8.05 27.01 -13.34
N LYS A 311 8.17 25.68 -13.30
CA LYS A 311 8.48 24.86 -14.47
C LYS A 311 7.29 23.98 -14.81
N GLY A 312 6.87 24.03 -16.06
CA GLY A 312 5.82 23.18 -16.62
C GLY A 312 6.39 22.34 -17.75
N LYS A 313 5.92 21.10 -17.88
CA LYS A 313 6.33 20.22 -18.98
C LYS A 313 5.11 19.72 -19.74
N ARG A 314 5.23 19.60 -21.06
CA ARG A 314 4.27 18.88 -21.90
C ARG A 314 4.98 18.29 -23.12
N LYS A 315 4.79 16.99 -23.34
CA LYS A 315 5.57 16.23 -24.34
C LYS A 315 7.07 16.42 -24.08
N HIS A 316 7.81 16.92 -25.07
CA HIS A 316 9.23 17.27 -24.99
C HIS A 316 9.47 18.76 -24.71
N CYS A 317 8.42 19.56 -24.47
CA CYS A 317 8.55 20.98 -24.16
C CYS A 317 8.64 21.17 -22.65
N ILE A 318 9.62 21.96 -22.21
CA ILE A 318 9.69 22.53 -20.87
C ILE A 318 9.44 24.04 -21.00
N ALA A 319 8.60 24.59 -20.12
CA ALA A 319 8.33 26.02 -20.03
C ALA A 319 8.74 26.50 -18.64
N HIS A 320 9.63 27.49 -18.62
CA HIS A 320 9.98 28.26 -17.45
C HIS A 320 9.14 29.52 -17.47
N VAL A 321 8.39 29.76 -16.41
CA VAL A 321 7.52 30.93 -16.32
C VAL A 321 7.78 31.64 -15.01
N THR A 322 8.05 32.94 -15.12
CA THR A 322 8.13 33.87 -14.01
C THR A 322 6.87 34.73 -14.04
N VAL A 323 6.10 34.68 -12.96
CA VAL A 323 4.89 35.50 -12.78
C VAL A 323 5.23 36.58 -11.76
N ARG A 324 5.05 37.85 -12.15
CA ARG A 324 5.22 39.02 -11.29
C ARG A 324 3.84 39.58 -10.94
N GLY A 325 3.62 39.85 -9.65
CA GLY A 325 2.41 40.49 -9.15
C GLY A 325 2.41 42.01 -9.37
N ASN A 326 1.24 42.61 -9.21
CA ASN A 326 0.99 44.05 -9.40
C ASN A 326 1.41 44.55 -10.79
N GLY A 327 1.12 43.73 -11.80
CA GLY A 327 1.44 43.97 -13.20
C GLY A 327 0.32 44.64 -13.99
N THR A 328 0.58 44.90 -15.26
CA THR A 328 -0.37 45.47 -16.25
C THR A 328 -1.06 44.40 -17.09
N GLY A 329 -0.67 43.13 -16.94
CA GLY A 329 -1.15 42.04 -17.79
C GLY A 329 -0.26 41.77 -19.00
N LEU A 330 0.99 42.24 -18.99
CA LEU A 330 1.93 42.02 -20.08
C LEU A 330 2.36 40.55 -20.08
N VAL A 331 2.13 39.83 -21.18
CA VAL A 331 2.54 38.43 -21.33
C VAL A 331 3.54 38.33 -22.47
N THR A 332 4.79 38.03 -22.10
CA THR A 332 5.91 37.83 -23.02
C THR A 332 6.29 36.35 -23.09
N ILE A 333 6.45 35.83 -24.30
CA ILE A 333 6.81 34.43 -24.60
C ILE A 333 8.04 34.46 -25.50
N ASN A 334 9.17 33.96 -24.99
CA ASN A 334 10.47 34.00 -25.67
C ASN A 334 10.86 35.40 -26.18
N GLY A 335 10.50 36.45 -25.44
CA GLY A 335 10.76 37.85 -25.82
C GLY A 335 9.79 38.44 -26.84
N GLN A 336 8.75 37.71 -27.25
CA GLN A 336 7.68 38.20 -28.13
C GLN A 336 6.35 38.31 -27.36
N ASP A 337 5.47 39.22 -27.77
CA ASP A 337 4.14 39.34 -27.15
C ASP A 337 3.29 38.09 -27.41
N SER A 338 2.60 37.62 -26.37
CA SER A 338 1.79 36.39 -26.39
C SER A 338 0.76 36.33 -27.53
N ILE A 339 0.18 37.48 -27.89
CA ILE A 339 -0.81 37.61 -28.97
C ILE A 339 -0.17 37.29 -30.32
N LEU A 340 1.08 37.69 -30.54
CA LEU A 340 1.81 37.50 -31.78
C LEU A 340 2.48 36.12 -31.85
N TYR A 341 2.91 35.58 -30.70
CA TYR A 341 3.61 34.29 -30.64
C TYR A 341 2.71 33.12 -31.09
N PHE A 342 1.52 33.00 -30.51
CA PHE A 342 0.57 31.95 -30.90
C PHE A 342 -0.38 32.48 -31.96
N LYS A 343 -0.31 31.94 -33.19
CA LYS A 343 -1.25 32.29 -34.28
C LYS A 343 -2.66 31.72 -34.03
N ASN A 344 -2.73 30.52 -33.46
CA ASN A 344 -3.99 29.81 -33.24
C ASN A 344 -4.69 30.29 -31.97
N ILE A 345 -6.01 30.48 -32.06
CA ILE A 345 -6.85 30.87 -30.91
C ILE A 345 -6.81 29.82 -29.81
N GLN A 346 -6.84 28.53 -30.16
CA GLN A 346 -6.80 27.42 -29.20
C GLN A 346 -5.56 27.49 -28.29
N ASP A 347 -4.39 27.85 -28.84
CA ASP A 347 -3.15 27.94 -28.06
C ASP A 347 -3.15 29.14 -27.12
N ARG A 348 -3.74 30.26 -27.55
CA ARG A 348 -3.96 31.44 -26.70
C ARG A 348 -4.91 31.14 -25.54
N GLU A 349 -6.02 30.46 -25.82
CA GLU A 349 -6.98 30.03 -24.79
C GLU A 349 -6.33 29.17 -23.71
N GLN A 350 -5.41 28.27 -24.07
CA GLN A 350 -4.68 27.46 -23.09
C GLN A 350 -3.86 28.31 -22.12
N VAL A 351 -3.18 29.34 -22.61
CA VAL A 351 -2.37 30.26 -21.78
C VAL A 351 -3.27 31.15 -20.90
N MET A 352 -4.43 31.56 -21.43
CA MET A 352 -5.39 32.42 -20.72
C MET A 352 -6.20 31.70 -19.65
N THR A 353 -6.52 30.42 -19.86
CA THR A 353 -7.34 29.61 -18.95
C THR A 353 -6.97 29.76 -17.46
N PRO A 354 -5.69 29.60 -17.04
CA PRO A 354 -5.32 29.73 -15.63
C PRO A 354 -5.50 31.16 -15.07
N LEU A 355 -5.31 32.20 -15.90
CA LEU A 355 -5.50 33.60 -15.50
C LEU A 355 -6.97 33.94 -15.31
N THR A 356 -7.82 33.48 -16.23
CA THR A 356 -9.26 33.65 -16.13
C THR A 356 -9.81 32.89 -14.91
N PHE A 357 -9.35 31.65 -14.68
CA PHE A 357 -9.81 30.83 -13.57
C PHE A 357 -9.48 31.42 -12.19
N THR A 358 -8.30 32.06 -12.07
CA THR A 358 -7.83 32.67 -10.82
C THR A 358 -8.30 34.10 -10.62
N GLY A 359 -8.94 34.72 -11.63
CA GLY A 359 -9.34 36.13 -11.58
C GLY A 359 -8.17 37.12 -11.56
N LEU A 360 -7.00 36.66 -12.05
CA LEU A 360 -5.74 37.42 -12.11
C LEU A 360 -5.42 37.95 -13.51
N LEU A 361 -6.36 37.82 -14.45
CA LEU A 361 -6.24 38.41 -15.77
C LEU A 361 -6.05 39.93 -15.67
N GLY A 362 -5.00 40.47 -16.29
CA GLY A 362 -4.68 41.90 -16.27
C GLY A 362 -4.04 42.41 -14.97
N LYS A 363 -3.76 41.53 -13.99
CA LYS A 363 -3.15 41.91 -12.68
C LYS A 363 -1.71 41.43 -12.50
N VAL A 364 -1.26 40.52 -13.35
CA VAL A 364 0.07 39.89 -13.27
C VAL A 364 0.79 40.06 -14.59
N ASP A 365 2.10 40.31 -14.52
CA ASP A 365 2.98 40.29 -15.68
C ASP A 365 3.67 38.92 -15.75
N ILE A 366 3.84 38.43 -16.98
CA ILE A 366 4.29 37.06 -17.24
C ILE A 366 5.47 37.12 -18.19
N GLU A 367 6.56 36.49 -17.79
CA GLU A 367 7.69 36.17 -18.68
C GLU A 367 7.81 34.65 -18.81
N CYS A 368 7.68 34.14 -20.03
CA CYS A 368 7.78 32.72 -20.35
C CYS A 368 8.98 32.46 -21.27
N ARG A 369 9.75 31.42 -20.95
CA ARG A 369 10.78 30.85 -21.83
C ARG A 369 10.50 29.38 -22.06
N THR A 370 10.46 28.97 -23.32
CA THR A 370 10.23 27.57 -23.72
C THR A 370 11.51 26.94 -24.25
N MET A 371 11.80 25.72 -23.78
CA MET A 371 13.01 24.97 -24.11
C MET A 371 12.66 23.52 -24.42
N TYR A 372 13.58 22.81 -25.08
CA TYR A 372 13.50 21.36 -25.14
C TYR A 372 13.78 20.77 -23.77
N GLU A 373 13.13 19.65 -23.49
CA GLU A 373 13.67 18.72 -22.51
C GLU A 373 15.01 18.21 -23.04
N GLU A 374 16.10 18.61 -22.38
CA GLU A 374 17.39 17.97 -22.52
C GLU A 374 17.21 16.50 -22.20
N HIS A 375 17.19 15.65 -23.22
CA HIS A 375 17.43 14.25 -22.98
C HIS A 375 18.86 14.14 -22.45
N THR A 376 18.99 13.70 -21.20
CA THR A 376 20.22 13.29 -20.52
C THR A 376 20.90 12.15 -21.28
N ARG A 377 21.44 12.51 -22.43
CA ARG A 377 22.60 11.92 -23.06
C ARG A 377 23.44 13.14 -23.32
N GLU A 378 24.56 13.26 -22.62
CA GLU A 378 25.65 14.12 -23.04
C GLU A 378 25.82 13.89 -24.54
N TRP A 379 25.30 14.84 -25.30
CA TRP A 379 25.54 14.91 -26.72
C TRP A 379 26.91 15.56 -26.76
N SER A 380 27.97 14.75 -26.85
CA SER A 380 29.29 15.29 -27.14
C SER A 380 29.18 16.05 -28.46
N GLU A 381 29.86 17.19 -28.60
CA GLU A 381 29.87 17.97 -29.84
C GLU A 381 30.26 17.11 -31.07
N ASP A 382 30.95 16.00 -30.82
CA ASP A 382 31.39 15.02 -31.82
C ASP A 382 30.36 13.94 -32.20
N SER A 383 29.19 13.87 -31.55
CA SER A 383 28.17 12.86 -31.86
C SER A 383 27.25 13.35 -32.99
N PRO A 384 27.38 12.84 -34.24
CA PRO A 384 26.49 13.26 -35.31
C PRO A 384 25.03 12.91 -34.97
N PRO A 385 24.05 13.70 -35.43
CA PRO A 385 22.64 13.35 -35.32
C PRO A 385 22.45 11.95 -35.91
N PHE A 386 21.86 11.01 -35.16
CA PHE A 386 21.65 9.59 -35.53
C PHE A 386 20.98 9.38 -36.90
N ASP A 387 20.45 10.43 -37.52
CA ASP A 387 19.69 10.42 -38.76
C ASP A 387 20.02 11.60 -39.70
N GLY A 388 21.08 12.39 -39.43
CA GLY A 388 21.48 13.57 -40.22
C GLY A 388 20.45 14.72 -40.31
N LYS A 389 19.40 14.69 -39.47
CA LYS A 389 18.31 15.68 -39.47
C LYS A 389 18.48 16.66 -38.33
N GLU A 390 18.28 17.94 -38.63
CA GLU A 390 18.19 19.01 -37.63
C GLU A 390 17.18 18.67 -36.52
N PRO A 391 17.40 19.16 -35.29
CA PRO A 391 16.45 18.98 -34.19
C PRO A 391 15.08 19.52 -34.59
N ARG A 392 14.06 18.65 -34.56
CA ARG A 392 12.70 19.02 -34.98
C ARG A 392 12.17 20.14 -34.10
N PRO A 393 11.60 21.23 -34.66
CA PRO A 393 11.06 22.35 -33.89
C PRO A 393 10.00 21.91 -32.87
N LEU A 394 9.90 22.61 -31.75
CA LEU A 394 8.92 22.31 -30.71
C LEU A 394 7.51 22.46 -31.29
N GLY A 395 6.61 21.54 -30.92
CA GLY A 395 5.22 21.68 -31.28
C GLY A 395 4.57 22.86 -30.56
N ILE A 396 3.89 23.73 -31.31
CA ILE A 396 3.20 24.93 -30.81
C ILE A 396 2.18 24.55 -29.71
N THR A 397 1.40 23.49 -29.93
CA THR A 397 0.41 22.99 -28.95
C THR A 397 1.03 22.35 -27.71
N SER A 398 2.26 21.84 -27.81
CA SER A 398 3.02 21.40 -26.63
C SER A 398 3.52 22.59 -25.82
N GLN A 399 3.99 23.65 -26.48
CA GLN A 399 4.44 24.87 -25.80
C GLN A 399 3.30 25.52 -25.02
N SER A 400 2.14 25.75 -25.66
CA SER A 400 0.98 26.37 -25.00
C SER A 400 0.52 25.59 -23.77
N GLY A 401 0.50 24.26 -23.84
CA GLY A 401 0.15 23.43 -22.69
C GLY A 401 1.23 23.32 -21.61
N ALA A 402 2.52 23.41 -21.97
CA ALA A 402 3.61 23.47 -20.99
C ALA A 402 3.57 24.80 -20.22
N ILE A 403 3.37 25.91 -20.94
CA ILE A 403 3.19 27.25 -20.36
C ILE A 403 1.97 27.27 -19.45
N ARG A 404 0.84 26.70 -19.88
CA ARG A 404 -0.38 26.59 -19.05
C ARG A 404 -0.11 25.93 -17.70
N LEU A 405 0.63 24.82 -17.70
CA LEU A 405 0.97 24.12 -16.46
C LEU A 405 1.92 24.96 -15.59
N ALA A 406 2.96 25.54 -16.20
CA ALA A 406 3.92 26.39 -15.50
C ALA A 406 3.23 27.61 -14.85
N LEU A 407 2.37 28.30 -15.60
CA LEU A 407 1.54 29.39 -15.09
C LEU A 407 0.65 28.94 -13.94
N SER A 408 -0.05 27.82 -14.08
CA SER A 408 -0.92 27.29 -13.03
C SER A 408 -0.13 27.00 -11.74
N LEU A 409 1.09 26.47 -11.86
CA LEU A 409 1.99 26.20 -10.75
C LEU A 409 2.55 27.48 -10.12
N ALA A 410 2.84 28.53 -10.88
CA ALA A 410 3.28 29.81 -10.33
C ALA A 410 2.13 30.56 -9.63
N LEU A 411 0.93 30.55 -10.23
CA LEU A 411 -0.25 31.22 -9.70
C LEU A 411 -0.74 30.61 -8.37
N LYS A 412 -0.37 29.37 -8.05
CA LYS A 412 -0.74 28.71 -6.78
C LYS A 412 -0.38 29.56 -5.55
N SER A 413 0.72 30.31 -5.62
CA SER A 413 1.24 31.11 -4.52
C SER A 413 0.59 32.50 -4.40
N PHE A 414 -0.15 32.93 -5.42
CA PHE A 414 -0.84 34.23 -5.44
C PHE A 414 -2.30 34.14 -5.01
N VAL A 415 -2.84 32.93 -4.81
CA VAL A 415 -4.27 32.70 -4.62
C VAL A 415 -4.54 31.94 -3.31
N THR A 416 -5.76 32.08 -2.80
CA THR A 416 -6.24 31.33 -1.63
C THR A 416 -6.20 29.82 -1.83
N ARG A 417 -6.03 29.10 -0.72
CA ARG A 417 -5.95 27.63 -0.71
C ARG A 417 -7.19 26.95 -1.31
N GLU A 418 -8.38 27.48 -1.09
CA GLU A 418 -9.63 26.96 -1.68
C GLU A 418 -9.58 26.99 -3.21
N THR A 419 -9.03 28.05 -3.79
CA THR A 419 -8.92 28.17 -5.25
C THR A 419 -7.87 27.21 -5.79
N VAL A 420 -6.78 26.98 -5.06
CA VAL A 420 -5.78 25.96 -5.41
C VAL A 420 -6.41 24.57 -5.48
N GLU A 421 -7.29 24.22 -4.53
CA GLU A 421 -8.04 22.95 -4.59
C GLU A 421 -8.97 22.88 -5.80
N LYS A 422 -9.65 23.99 -6.15
CA LYS A 422 -10.46 24.07 -7.37
C LYS A 422 -9.58 23.92 -8.63
N MET A 423 -8.40 24.54 -8.69
CA MET A 423 -7.43 24.38 -9.79
C MET A 423 -6.97 22.92 -9.93
N ARG A 424 -6.77 22.23 -8.80
CA ARG A 424 -6.42 20.80 -8.76
C ARG A 424 -7.55 19.94 -9.34
N LEU A 425 -8.80 20.20 -8.95
CA LEU A 425 -9.97 19.46 -9.43
C LEU A 425 -10.20 19.64 -10.94
N VAL A 426 -9.99 20.86 -11.45
CA VAL A 426 -10.07 21.15 -12.90
C VAL A 426 -8.89 20.59 -13.69
N GLY A 427 -7.81 20.17 -13.01
CA GLY A 427 -6.63 19.55 -13.63
C GLY A 427 -5.62 20.55 -14.18
N LEU A 428 -5.64 21.80 -13.71
CA LEU A 428 -4.64 22.82 -14.09
C LEU A 428 -3.25 22.54 -13.46
N LEU A 429 -3.24 21.91 -12.28
CA LEU A 429 -2.02 21.54 -11.56
C LEU A 429 -1.52 20.12 -11.89
N SER A 430 -2.20 19.42 -12.81
CA SER A 430 -1.91 18.03 -13.16
C SER A 430 -1.02 17.94 -14.40
N TYR A 431 0.11 17.23 -14.28
CA TYR A 431 1.01 16.97 -15.40
C TYR A 431 0.39 15.96 -16.40
N ASP A 432 0.36 16.32 -17.69
CA ASP A 432 -0.10 15.42 -18.77
C ASP A 432 0.98 14.37 -19.10
N ARG A 433 0.80 13.16 -18.57
CA ARG A 433 1.73 12.02 -18.78
C ARG A 433 1.66 11.42 -20.19
N ARG A 434 0.77 11.88 -21.08
CA ARG A 434 0.61 11.31 -22.43
C ARG A 434 1.80 11.71 -23.33
N GLN A 435 2.52 10.69 -23.78
CA GLN A 435 3.68 10.83 -24.67
C GLN A 435 3.46 10.01 -25.94
N ARG A 436 4.25 10.30 -26.99
CA ARG A 436 4.21 9.50 -28.22
C ARG A 436 4.72 8.09 -27.92
N GLU A 437 3.87 7.09 -28.08
CA GLU A 437 4.27 5.69 -27.95
C GLU A 437 5.29 5.31 -29.03
N ARG A 438 6.30 4.52 -28.65
CA ARG A 438 7.28 3.98 -29.60
C ARG A 438 6.62 3.03 -30.60
N LYS A 439 7.17 2.97 -31.81
CA LYS A 439 6.83 1.94 -32.80
C LYS A 439 7.22 0.55 -32.25
N LYS A 440 6.41 -0.47 -32.53
CA LYS A 440 6.73 -1.87 -32.25
C LYS A 440 7.27 -2.52 -33.54
N TRP A 441 8.29 -3.36 -33.42
CA TRP A 441 8.76 -4.16 -34.55
C TRP A 441 7.63 -5.09 -35.02
N GLY A 442 7.59 -5.39 -36.33
CA GLY A 442 6.49 -6.16 -36.93
C GLY A 442 5.14 -5.43 -37.00
N GLN A 443 5.08 -4.13 -36.73
CA GLN A 443 3.87 -3.31 -36.81
C GLN A 443 4.15 -2.04 -37.65
N GLU A 444 3.12 -1.51 -38.31
CA GLU A 444 3.24 -0.30 -39.13
C GLU A 444 3.52 0.94 -38.26
N GLY A 445 2.84 1.04 -37.11
CA GLY A 445 3.03 2.10 -36.12
C GLY A 445 3.13 1.58 -34.69
N ALA A 446 2.89 2.45 -33.70
CA ALA A 446 2.86 2.04 -32.29
C ALA A 446 1.74 1.03 -31.98
N ARG A 447 0.57 1.22 -32.61
CA ARG A 447 -0.62 0.39 -32.45
C ARG A 447 -1.14 -0.20 -33.76
N ARG A 448 -1.02 0.55 -34.88
CA ARG A 448 -1.46 0.14 -36.22
C ARG A 448 -0.67 -1.07 -36.69
N LYS A 449 -1.40 -2.13 -37.07
CA LYS A 449 -0.85 -3.36 -37.65
C LYS A 449 -0.79 -3.23 -39.16
N TYR A 450 0.09 -4.00 -39.79
CA TYR A 450 0.03 -4.19 -41.23
C TYR A 450 -1.28 -4.86 -41.63
N THR A 451 -1.70 -4.65 -42.88
CA THR A 451 -2.87 -5.32 -43.45
C THR A 451 -2.71 -6.83 -43.33
N TRP A 452 -3.59 -7.47 -42.56
CA TRP A 452 -3.61 -8.90 -42.42
C TRP A 452 -4.23 -9.54 -43.66
N LYS A 453 -3.49 -10.41 -44.35
CA LYS A 453 -4.00 -11.21 -45.48
C LYS A 453 -4.37 -12.60 -44.95
N LYS A 454 -5.64 -12.97 -45.07
CA LYS A 454 -6.15 -14.27 -44.60
C LYS A 454 -5.79 -15.44 -45.54
N ARG A 455 -5.64 -15.15 -46.84
CA ARG A 455 -5.46 -16.12 -47.92
C ARG A 455 -4.07 -15.98 -48.50
#